data_AF-I3IEP6-F1
#
_entry.id   AF-I3IEP6-F1
#
_cell.length_a   1.000
_cell.length_b   1.000
_cell.length_c   1.000
_cell.angle_alpha   90.00
_cell.angle_beta   90.00
_cell.angle_gamma   90.00
#
_symmetry.space_group_name_H-M   'P 1'
#
loop_
_entity.id
_entity.type
_entity.pdbx_description
1 polymer ?
#
loop_
_entity_poly.entity_id
_entity_poly.type
_entity_poly.pdbx_seq_one_letter_code
_entity_poly.pdbx_strand_id
1 'polypeptide(L)' 'MFEGRSDEAKQKIAKDVTESLVKNTGVDAHYIYVIFEDVATKNWAVGGEIYAEKVKKQES' A
#
# COMPACT_ATOMS: atom_id res chain seq x y z
N MET A 1 -0.18 -2.48 2.04
CA MET A 1 -1.38 -2.78 1.23
C MET A 1 -1.44 -4.28 0.98
N PHE A 2 -2.56 -4.83 0.48
CA PHE A 2 -2.54 -6.22 0.03
C PHE A 2 -1.66 -6.38 -1.21
N GLU A 3 -1.00 -7.53 -1.31
CA GLU A 3 -0.21 -7.90 -2.48
C GLU A 3 -1.05 -7.96 -3.77
N GLY A 4 -0.37 -7.98 -4.93
CA GLY A 4 -1.01 -8.15 -6.23
C GLY A 4 -1.15 -6.89 -7.09
N ARG A 5 -0.55 -5.75 -6.67
CA ARG A 5 -0.40 -4.59 -7.56
C ARG A 5 0.75 -4.80 -8.54
N SER A 6 0.57 -4.34 -9.77
CA SER A 6 1.63 -4.38 -10.79
C SER A 6 2.74 -3.40 -10.48
N ASP A 7 3.92 -3.64 -11.04
CA ASP A 7 5.07 -2.75 -10.91
C ASP A 7 4.78 -1.35 -11.49
N GLU A 8 4.03 -1.29 -12.61
CA GLU A 8 3.60 -0.02 -13.20
C GLU A 8 2.72 0.79 -12.22
N ALA A 9 1.82 0.13 -11.49
CA ALA A 9 0.99 0.80 -10.50
C ALA A 9 1.84 1.36 -9.36
N LYS A 10 2.82 0.59 -8.85
CA LYS A 10 3.75 1.06 -7.82
C LYS A 10 4.57 2.25 -8.29
N GLN A 11 5.05 2.25 -9.53
CA GLN A 11 5.78 3.37 -10.11
C GLN A 11 4.95 4.66 -10.16
N LYS A 12 3.70 4.57 -10.63
CA LYS A 12 2.79 5.73 -10.68
C LYS A 12 2.50 6.25 -9.27
N ILE A 13 2.20 5.37 -8.31
CA ILE A 13 1.96 5.75 -6.93
C ILE A 13 3.18 6.45 -6.31
N ALA A 14 4.38 5.90 -6.50
CA ALA A 14 5.60 6.49 -5.95
C ALA A 14 5.83 7.91 -6.47
N LYS A 15 5.60 8.13 -7.77
CA LYS A 15 5.69 9.44 -8.40
C LYS A 15 4.67 10.42 -7.80
N ASP A 16 3.39 10.04 -7.80
CA ASP A 16 2.31 10.93 -7.38
C ASP A 16 2.43 11.32 -5.89
N VAL A 17 2.79 10.36 -5.02
CA VAL A 17 3.02 10.63 -3.59
C VAL A 17 4.19 11.58 -3.39
N THR A 18 5.30 11.37 -4.10
CA THR A 18 6.49 12.22 -4.02
C THR A 18 6.18 13.65 -4.47
N GLU A 19 5.51 13.81 -5.62
CA GLU A 19 5.12 15.12 -6.15
C GLU A 19 4.20 15.88 -5.19
N SER A 20 3.26 15.18 -4.56
CA SER A 20 2.36 15.77 -3.56
C SER A 20 3.13 16.28 -2.34
N LEU A 21 4.10 15.51 -1.83
CA LEU A 21 4.92 15.93 -0.69
C LEU A 21 5.81 17.13 -1.04
N VAL A 22 6.50 17.10 -2.19
CA VAL A 22 7.29 18.25 -2.67
C VAL A 22 6.41 19.50 -2.73
N LYS A 23 5.23 19.40 -3.37
CA LYS A 23 4.31 20.52 -3.55
C LYS A 23 3.83 21.14 -2.23
N ASN A 24 3.50 20.31 -1.23
CA ASN A 24 2.86 20.78 -0.01
C ASN A 24 3.84 21.11 1.11
N THR A 25 5.07 20.56 1.07
CA THR A 25 6.04 20.70 2.16
C THR A 25 7.30 21.46 1.76
N GLY A 26 7.61 21.54 0.46
CA GLY A 26 8.85 22.12 -0.05
C GLY A 26 10.10 21.26 0.20
N VAL A 27 9.95 20.06 0.77
CA VAL A 27 11.05 19.09 0.91
C VAL A 27 11.48 18.63 -0.48
N ASP A 28 12.79 18.60 -0.72
CA ASP A 28 13.36 18.10 -1.97
C ASP A 28 13.03 16.60 -2.14
N ALA A 29 12.69 16.20 -3.37
CA ALA A 29 12.32 14.83 -3.71
C ALA A 29 13.39 13.80 -3.32
N HIS A 30 14.67 14.19 -3.29
CA HIS A 30 15.79 13.34 -2.89
C HIS A 30 15.68 12.83 -1.44
N TYR A 31 14.96 13.55 -0.57
CA TYR A 31 14.74 13.17 0.83
C TYR A 31 13.40 12.45 1.07
N ILE A 32 12.65 12.15 0.01
CA ILE A 32 11.36 11.47 0.10
C ILE A 32 11.53 10.02 -0.35
N TYR A 33 11.21 9.09 0.57
CA TYR A 33 11.26 7.66 0.31
C TYR A 33 9.84 7.08 0.35
N VAL A 34 9.47 6.34 -0.68
CA VAL A 34 8.19 5.60 -0.75
C VAL A 34 8.49 4.12 -0.65
N ILE A 35 8.01 3.48 0.42
CA ILE A 35 8.18 2.05 0.67
C ILE A 35 6.83 1.37 0.48
N PHE A 36 6.80 0.32 -0.34
CA PHE A 36 5.62 -0.52 -0.52
C PHE A 36 5.72 -1.77 0.34
N GLU A 37 4.89 -1.85 1.36
CA GLU A 37 4.70 -3.06 2.16
C GLU A 37 3.50 -3.84 1.62
N ASP A 38 3.79 -4.87 0.83
CA ASP A 38 2.79 -5.79 0.30
C ASP A 38 2.65 -6.99 1.24
N VAL A 39 1.43 -7.24 1.70
CA VAL A 39 1.15 -8.34 2.62
C VAL A 39 0.07 -9.22 2.04
N ALA A 40 0.35 -10.52 1.95
CA ALA A 40 -0.64 -11.51 1.60
C ALA A 40 -1.84 -11.45 2.56
N THR A 41 -3.06 -11.59 2.06
CA THR A 41 -4.28 -11.53 2.88
C THR A 41 -4.32 -12.58 3.99
N LYS A 42 -3.62 -13.71 3.82
CA LYS A 42 -3.44 -14.75 4.84
C LYS A 42 -2.48 -14.36 5.98
N ASN A 43 -1.67 -13.32 5.78
CA ASN A 43 -0.70 -12.81 6.75
C ASN A 43 -1.16 -11.48 7.38
N TRP A 44 -2.38 -11.03 7.06
CA TRP A 44 -2.93 -9.76 7.54
C TRP A 44 -4.13 -10.02 8.44
N ALA A 45 -4.07 -9.55 9.69
CA ALA A 45 -5.14 -9.70 10.66
C ALA A 45 -5.81 -8.35 10.97
N VAL A 46 -7.14 -8.34 11.12
CA VAL A 46 -7.89 -7.16 11.58
C VAL A 46 -8.85 -7.61 12.67
N GLY A 47 -8.75 -7.02 13.86
CA GLY A 47 -9.62 -7.37 14.99
C GLY A 47 -9.46 -8.81 15.50
N GLY A 48 -8.28 -9.42 15.31
CA GLY A 48 -8.00 -10.79 15.75
C GLY A 48 -8.34 -11.88 14.74
N GLU A 49 -8.91 -11.56 13.58
CA GLU A 49 -9.19 -12.53 12.51
C GLU A 49 -8.29 -12.32 11.30
N ILE A 50 -7.83 -13.42 10.68
CA ILE A 50 -7.10 -13.38 9.42
C ILE A 50 -8.03 -12.93 8.30
N TYR A 51 -7.58 -11.94 7.52
CA TYR A 51 -8.42 -11.29 6.53
C TYR A 51 -8.94 -12.26 5.46
N ALA A 52 -8.11 -13.20 5.01
CA ALA A 52 -8.53 -14.24 4.06
C ALA A 52 -9.66 -15.14 4.58
N GLU A 53 -9.77 -15.34 5.89
CA GLU A 53 -10.86 -16.13 6.51
C GLU A 53 -12.14 -15.29 6.64
N LYS A 54 -11.98 -14.00 6.95
CA LYS A 54 -13.09 -13.04 7.03
C LYS A 54 -13.83 -12.90 5.70
N VAL A 55 -13.12 -12.81 4.57
CA VAL A 55 -13.73 -12.72 3.23
C VAL A 55 -14.58 -13.96 2.92
N LYS A 56 -14.06 -15.16 3.19
CA LYS A 56 -14.79 -16.43 2.95
C LYS A 56 -16.11 -16.52 3.73
N LYS A 57 -16.17 -15.99 4.96
CA LYS A 57 -17.38 -15.96 5.79
C LYS A 57 -18.43 -14.96 5.30
N GLN A 58 -18.02 -13.93 4.56
CA GLN A 58 -18.94 -12.90 4.05
C GLN A 58 -19.56 -13.27 2.70
N GLU A 59 -18.96 -14.23 1.98
CA GLU A 59 -19.42 -14.74 0.69
C GLU A 59 -20.30 -16.00 0.81
N SER A 60 -20.48 -16.53 2.03
CA SER A 60 -21.30 -17.70 2.38
C SER A 60 -22.60 -17.30 3.05
#